data_AF-A0A943Q393-F1
#
_entry.id   AF-A0A943Q393-F1
#
_cell.length_a   1.000
_cell.length_b   1.000
_cell.length_c   1.000
_cell.angle_alpha   90.00
_cell.angle_beta   90.00
_cell.angle_gamma   90.00
#
_symmetry.space_group_name_H-M   'P 1'
#
loop_
_entity.id
_entity.type
_entity.pdbx_description
1 polymer ?
#
loop_
_entity_poly.entity_id
_entity_poly.type
_entity_poly.pdbx_seq_one_letter_code
_entity_poly.pdbx_strand_id
1 'polypeptide(L)'
;MDKNIFNRKDKDLQLRANDGRIPLEGDRPVSKKKIVARGPIPTQDEITEIDRQGRKERNDYRKKCRKERSLPGLSKEDKRHMRDIENATLNKMKYDNMRKQAECYAKATGQTLPDNLSYNDLETISIRCFLPQYTRGEDLSSAISHIIGGALGIIMLIVGIYYSVVTTKPYFGVGENYAFSHPAAIATMFIFALGAIFLYAISAIYHFLWVNGGKKVLRVIDHCTIYFLIAASYTPITVLGLPGAYGMGMTWVYVVLGVEWGLGILLTVFNCLWLNNKVVVGVSMAGYIILGWMIIAFTPVIITEIGMTGFLIILFGGIAYTFGAIFHGMGHKVRYMHTIAHSLYVVGTLLHFIGILLYFVL
;
A
#
# COMPACT_ATOMS: atom_id res chain seq x y z
N MET A 1 26.65 14.11 41.07
CA MET A 1 26.33 13.46 39.78
C MET A 1 25.32 12.36 40.05
N ASP A 2 24.04 12.69 39.92
CA ASP A 2 22.93 11.76 40.11
C ASP A 2 22.78 10.91 38.83
N LYS A 3 23.19 9.63 38.89
CA LYS A 3 23.41 8.73 37.74
C LYS A 3 22.30 7.68 37.54
N ASN A 4 21.09 7.90 38.03
CA ASN A 4 19.98 6.95 37.84
C ASN A 4 18.84 7.58 37.05
N ILE A 5 18.73 7.25 35.76
CA ILE A 5 17.47 7.45 35.01
C ILE A 5 16.35 6.62 35.64
N PHE A 6 16.69 5.45 36.19
CA PHE A 6 15.76 4.60 36.96
C PHE A 6 15.50 5.21 38.34
N ASN A 7 14.87 6.37 38.32
CA ASN A 7 14.34 7.06 39.49
C ASN A 7 13.21 6.20 40.11
N ARG A 8 12.79 6.53 41.33
CA ARG A 8 11.60 6.01 42.02
C ARG A 8 10.39 5.83 41.10
N LYS A 9 10.16 6.75 40.16
CA LYS A 9 9.07 6.66 39.16
C LYS A 9 9.14 5.41 38.27
N ASP A 10 10.33 4.98 37.87
CA ASP A 10 10.50 3.80 37.01
C ASP A 10 10.34 2.49 37.80
N LYS A 11 10.73 2.49 39.08
CA LYS A 11 10.44 1.40 40.02
C LYS A 11 8.94 1.30 40.34
N ASP A 12 8.26 2.44 40.52
CA ASP A 12 6.80 2.51 40.68
C ASP A 12 6.06 2.02 39.42
N LEU A 13 6.63 2.28 38.23
CA LEU A 13 6.12 1.74 36.97
C LEU A 13 6.23 0.21 36.91
N GLN A 14 7.37 -0.36 37.32
CA GLN A 14 7.53 -1.82 37.40
C GLN A 14 6.56 -2.44 38.40
N LEU A 15 6.36 -1.80 39.55
CA LEU A 15 5.37 -2.23 40.54
C LEU A 15 3.94 -2.18 39.98
N ARG A 16 3.59 -1.16 39.18
CA ARG A 16 2.28 -1.05 38.50
C ARG A 16 2.10 -1.99 37.31
N ALA A 17 3.18 -2.41 36.67
CA ALA A 17 3.14 -3.47 35.67
C ALA A 17 2.95 -4.85 36.32
N ASN A 18 3.52 -5.05 37.52
CA ASN A 18 3.35 -6.27 38.32
C ASN A 18 2.02 -6.32 39.08
N ASP A 19 1.40 -5.17 39.41
CA ASP A 19 0.11 -5.11 40.15
C ASP A 19 -1.13 -5.19 39.25
N GLY A 20 -0.96 -5.35 37.94
CA GLY A 20 -2.07 -5.47 36.98
C GLY A 20 -2.78 -4.16 36.64
N ARG A 21 -2.33 -2.98 37.11
CA ARG A 21 -2.89 -1.68 36.70
C ARG A 21 -2.49 -1.23 35.31
N ILE A 22 -1.49 -1.87 34.71
CA ILE A 22 -1.17 -1.76 33.28
C ILE A 22 -1.47 -3.13 32.68
N PRO A 23 -2.50 -3.28 31.82
CA PRO A 23 -2.83 -4.57 31.26
C PRO A 23 -1.66 -5.09 30.43
N LEU A 24 -1.15 -6.26 30.78
CA LEU A 24 -0.08 -6.92 30.03
C LEU A 24 -0.68 -7.63 28.83
N GLU A 25 0.15 -7.92 27.83
CA GLU A 25 -0.25 -8.67 26.65
C GLU A 25 -0.72 -10.08 27.06
N GLY A 26 -2.04 -10.25 27.19
CA GLY A 26 -2.65 -11.50 27.69
C GLY A 26 -3.86 -11.33 28.62
N ASP A 27 -4.19 -10.13 29.09
CA ASP A 27 -5.37 -9.94 29.94
C ASP A 27 -6.67 -10.25 29.19
N ARG A 28 -7.50 -11.11 29.78
CA ARG A 28 -8.71 -11.66 29.16
C ARG A 28 -9.68 -10.55 28.72
N PRO A 29 -10.24 -10.62 27.50
CA PRO A 29 -11.13 -9.58 27.00
C PRO A 29 -12.42 -9.52 27.81
N VAL A 30 -12.69 -8.38 28.43
CA VAL A 30 -13.99 -8.06 29.01
C VAL A 30 -14.94 -7.72 27.86
N SER A 31 -15.94 -8.59 27.65
CA SER A 31 -17.18 -8.39 26.87
C SER A 31 -17.05 -7.64 25.53
N LYS A 32 -17.24 -8.38 24.42
CA LYS A 32 -17.35 -7.91 23.02
C LYS A 32 -18.56 -6.98 22.74
N LYS A 33 -18.85 -6.00 23.60
CA LYS A 33 -19.82 -4.93 23.29
C LYS A 33 -19.09 -3.75 22.65
N LYS A 34 -18.93 -3.88 21.32
CA LYS A 34 -19.11 -2.82 20.32
C LYS A 34 -18.56 -1.43 20.75
N ILE A 35 -17.24 -1.26 20.75
CA ILE A 35 -16.64 0.05 20.47
C ILE A 35 -16.91 0.31 18.98
N VAL A 36 -18.11 0.82 18.70
CA VAL A 36 -18.51 1.21 17.34
C VAL A 36 -17.97 2.61 17.14
N ALA A 37 -16.67 2.68 16.89
CA ALA A 37 -16.02 3.79 16.24
C ALA A 37 -16.64 3.95 14.84
N ARG A 38 -17.80 4.64 14.78
CA ARG A 38 -18.50 5.08 13.57
C ARG A 38 -18.73 6.56 13.74
N GLY A 39 -17.97 7.34 13.00
CA GLY A 39 -18.03 8.79 13.01
C GLY A 39 -17.00 9.36 12.04
N PRO A 40 -17.18 10.61 11.61
CA PRO A 40 -16.22 11.27 10.73
C PRO A 40 -14.81 11.17 11.35
N ILE A 41 -13.84 10.81 10.51
CA ILE A 41 -12.45 10.70 10.95
C ILE A 41 -12.06 12.07 11.52
N PRO A 42 -11.45 12.16 12.71
CA PRO A 42 -10.82 13.41 13.15
C PRO A 42 -9.89 13.93 12.04
N THR A 43 -9.48 15.19 12.09
CA THR A 43 -8.38 15.64 11.22
C THR A 43 -7.19 14.70 11.45
N GLN A 44 -6.96 13.81 10.47
CA GLN A 44 -5.92 12.78 10.47
C GLN A 44 -4.56 13.37 10.87
N ASP A 45 -4.38 14.67 10.63
CA ASP A 45 -3.21 15.46 10.97
C ASP A 45 -2.94 15.51 12.48
N GLU A 46 -3.96 15.69 13.34
CA GLU A 46 -3.79 15.69 14.80
C GLU A 46 -3.33 14.31 15.31
N ILE A 47 -4.01 13.25 14.87
CA ILE A 47 -3.65 11.87 15.23
C ILE A 47 -2.26 11.51 14.70
N THR A 48 -1.93 11.96 13.48
CA THR A 48 -0.62 11.73 12.85
C THR A 48 0.48 12.45 13.61
N GLU A 49 0.22 13.67 14.11
CA GLU A 49 1.18 14.41 14.92
C GLU A 49 1.38 13.76 16.29
N ILE A 50 0.31 13.32 16.96
CA ILE A 50 0.40 12.54 18.21
C ILE A 50 1.28 11.29 17.99
N ASP A 51 1.05 10.55 16.91
CA ASP A 51 1.85 9.36 16.57
C ASP A 51 3.32 9.69 16.26
N ARG A 52 3.56 10.79 15.52
CA ARG A 52 4.90 11.26 15.17
C ARG A 52 5.67 11.67 16.42
N GLN A 53 5.06 12.45 17.30
CA GLN A 53 5.65 12.87 18.57
C GLN A 53 5.94 11.65 19.46
N GLY A 54 4.96 10.76 19.63
CA GLY A 54 5.14 9.54 20.42
C GLY A 54 6.25 8.63 19.88
N ARG A 55 6.39 8.50 18.56
CA ARG A 55 7.53 7.78 17.94
C ARG A 55 8.86 8.47 18.26
N LYS A 56 8.92 9.79 18.15
CA LYS A 56 10.13 10.57 18.43
C LYS A 56 10.57 10.39 19.89
N GLU A 57 9.65 10.55 20.84
CA GLU A 57 9.90 10.37 22.28
C GLU A 57 10.44 8.95 22.59
N ARG A 58 9.81 7.90 22.03
CA ARG A 58 10.29 6.52 22.21
C ARG A 58 11.66 6.28 21.60
N ASN A 59 11.95 6.87 20.44
CA ASN A 59 13.25 6.74 19.78
C ASN A 59 14.35 7.46 20.57
N ASP A 60 14.07 8.64 21.09
CA ASP A 60 15.00 9.41 21.92
C ASP A 60 15.27 8.69 23.25
N TYR A 61 14.23 8.11 23.87
CA TYR A 61 14.39 7.25 25.05
C TYR A 61 15.26 6.01 24.76
N ARG A 62 15.01 5.29 23.65
CA ARG A 62 15.85 4.15 23.21
C ARG A 62 17.31 4.55 23.03
N LYS A 63 17.58 5.71 22.41
CA LYS A 63 18.96 6.23 22.25
C LYS A 63 19.62 6.48 23.61
N LYS A 64 18.87 7.07 24.55
CA LYS A 64 19.34 7.31 25.93
C LYS A 64 19.66 6.00 26.65
N CYS A 65 18.76 5.02 26.63
CA CYS A 65 18.96 3.71 27.24
C CYS A 65 20.11 2.91 26.59
N ARG A 66 20.34 3.06 25.28
CA ARG A 66 21.51 2.46 24.60
C ARG A 66 22.81 3.07 25.09
N LYS A 67 22.86 4.40 25.23
CA LYS A 67 24.04 5.11 25.73
C LYS A 67 24.42 4.67 27.15
N GLU A 68 23.45 4.58 28.06
CA GLU A 68 23.74 4.17 29.44
C GLU A 68 24.20 2.72 29.56
N ARG A 69 23.59 1.81 28.80
CA ARG A 69 23.97 0.38 28.80
C ARG A 69 25.34 0.11 28.19
N SER A 70 25.87 1.09 27.43
CA SER A 70 27.22 1.05 26.86
C SER A 70 28.31 1.48 27.85
N LEU A 71 27.95 1.97 29.04
CA LEU A 71 28.91 2.39 30.06
C LEU A 71 29.75 1.18 30.55
N PRO A 72 31.06 1.37 30.77
CA PRO A 72 31.93 0.34 31.31
C PRO A 72 31.55 0.03 32.78
N GLY A 73 31.80 -1.21 33.21
CA GLY A 73 31.55 -1.65 34.59
C GLY A 73 30.17 -2.25 34.88
N LEU A 74 29.27 -2.29 33.91
CA LEU A 74 27.95 -2.94 34.05
C LEU A 74 28.04 -4.45 33.88
N SER A 75 27.51 -5.21 34.84
CA SER A 75 27.40 -6.66 34.76
C SER A 75 26.39 -7.10 33.68
N LYS A 76 26.40 -8.39 33.32
CA LYS A 76 25.40 -8.96 32.39
C LYS A 76 23.98 -8.86 32.96
N GLU A 77 23.84 -8.98 34.28
CA GLU A 77 22.57 -8.92 34.98
C GLU A 77 22.02 -7.49 35.01
N ASP A 78 22.88 -6.50 35.28
CA ASP A 78 22.49 -5.08 35.20
C ASP A 78 21.96 -4.75 33.80
N LYS A 79 22.68 -5.17 32.75
CA LYS A 79 22.25 -4.96 31.35
C LYS A 79 20.94 -5.67 31.02
N ARG A 80 20.62 -6.79 31.69
CA ARG A 80 19.31 -7.45 31.56
C ARG A 80 18.23 -6.64 32.26
N HIS A 81 18.44 -6.26 33.51
CA HIS A 81 17.48 -5.44 34.27
C HIS A 81 17.18 -4.11 33.57
N MET A 82 18.19 -3.43 33.03
CA MET A 82 18.01 -2.21 32.23
C MET A 82 17.16 -2.43 30.96
N ARG A 83 17.26 -3.61 30.32
CA ARG A 83 16.41 -3.98 29.18
C ARG A 83 14.95 -4.17 29.61
N ASP A 84 14.74 -4.80 30.74
CA ASP A 84 13.40 -5.07 31.25
C ASP A 84 12.69 -3.76 31.61
N ILE A 85 13.39 -2.82 32.25
CA ILE A 85 12.81 -1.49 32.52
C ILE A 85 12.64 -0.68 31.23
N GLU A 86 13.59 -0.73 30.28
CA GLU A 86 13.45 -0.09 28.97
C GLU A 86 12.17 -0.59 28.27
N ASN A 87 11.96 -1.91 28.20
CA ASN A 87 10.80 -2.51 27.57
C ASN A 87 9.49 -2.12 28.29
N ALA A 88 9.45 -2.18 29.63
CA ALA A 88 8.28 -1.79 30.41
C ALA A 88 7.92 -0.31 30.19
N THR A 89 8.92 0.57 30.17
CA THR A 89 8.74 2.00 29.95
C THR A 89 8.27 2.30 28.53
N LEU A 90 8.86 1.65 27.53
CA LEU A 90 8.46 1.78 26.13
C LEU A 90 7.02 1.30 25.89
N ASN A 91 6.61 0.20 26.55
CA ASN A 91 5.24 -0.29 26.49
C ASN A 91 4.25 0.70 27.09
N LYS A 92 4.59 1.31 28.24
CA LYS A 92 3.77 2.39 28.82
C LYS A 92 3.69 3.61 27.91
N MET A 93 4.81 4.07 27.34
CA MET A 93 4.82 5.17 26.37
C MET A 93 3.97 4.86 25.13
N LYS A 94 3.95 3.60 24.67
CA LYS A 94 3.08 3.16 23.58
C LYS A 94 1.60 3.21 24.02
N TYR A 95 1.27 2.70 25.21
CA TYR A 95 -0.08 2.75 25.78
C TYR A 95 -0.60 4.19 25.92
N ASP A 96 0.18 5.08 26.54
CA ASP A 96 -0.19 6.48 26.75
C ASP A 96 -0.41 7.21 25.40
N ASN A 97 0.41 6.90 24.40
CA ASN A 97 0.25 7.42 23.04
C ASN A 97 -1.05 6.92 22.38
N MET A 98 -1.36 5.63 22.48
CA MET A 98 -2.60 5.06 21.94
C MET A 98 -3.84 5.62 22.65
N ARG A 99 -3.75 5.87 23.96
CA ARG A 99 -4.82 6.53 24.73
C ARG A 99 -5.08 7.95 24.25
N LYS A 100 -4.04 8.76 24.03
CA LYS A 100 -4.19 10.12 23.44
C LYS A 100 -4.87 10.09 22.07
N GLN A 101 -4.50 9.11 21.23
CA GLN A 101 -5.14 8.92 19.92
C GLN A 101 -6.62 8.54 20.04
N ALA A 102 -6.94 7.65 20.98
CA ALA A 102 -8.31 7.25 21.27
C ALA A 102 -9.14 8.44 21.78
N GLU A 103 -8.60 9.26 22.68
CA GLU A 103 -9.24 10.47 23.23
C GLU A 103 -9.52 11.52 22.14
N CYS A 104 -8.55 11.76 21.26
CA CYS A 104 -8.72 12.61 20.08
C CYS A 104 -9.86 12.07 19.17
N TYR A 105 -9.88 10.75 18.94
CA TYR A 105 -10.93 10.11 18.16
C TYR A 105 -12.32 10.26 18.78
N ALA A 106 -12.43 9.98 20.07
CA ALA A 106 -13.68 10.06 20.83
C ALA A 106 -14.23 11.49 20.82
N LYS A 107 -13.36 12.49 21.02
CA LYS A 107 -13.71 13.91 20.94
C LYS A 107 -14.28 14.29 19.57
N ALA A 108 -13.64 13.88 18.48
CA ALA A 108 -14.10 14.24 17.14
C ALA A 108 -15.40 13.53 16.73
N THR A 109 -15.65 12.35 17.28
CA THR A 109 -16.84 11.55 16.98
C THR A 109 -18.00 11.78 17.96
N GLY A 110 -17.80 12.61 18.99
CA GLY A 110 -18.79 12.82 20.05
C GLY A 110 -19.02 11.58 20.92
N GLN A 111 -18.09 10.62 20.93
CA GLN A 111 -18.16 9.40 21.70
C GLN A 111 -17.43 9.56 23.04
N THR A 112 -17.86 8.83 24.06
CA THR A 112 -17.16 8.72 25.35
C THR A 112 -16.34 7.44 25.41
N LEU A 113 -15.09 7.52 25.86
CA LEU A 113 -14.25 6.34 26.08
C LEU A 113 -14.57 5.69 27.42
N PRO A 114 -14.67 4.36 27.49
CA PRO A 114 -14.69 3.64 28.77
C PRO A 114 -13.39 3.87 29.55
N ASP A 115 -13.49 3.99 30.88
CA ASP A 115 -12.32 4.21 31.74
C ASP A 115 -11.38 3.00 31.83
N ASN A 116 -11.87 1.80 31.53
CA ASN A 116 -11.21 0.51 31.73
C ASN A 116 -10.82 -0.20 30.42
N LEU A 117 -10.44 0.55 29.39
CA LEU A 117 -9.97 -0.01 28.11
C LEU A 117 -8.72 -0.87 28.30
N SER A 118 -8.72 -2.08 27.74
CA SER A 118 -7.53 -2.91 27.67
C SER A 118 -6.52 -2.35 26.67
N TYR A 119 -5.26 -2.82 26.74
CA TYR A 119 -4.24 -2.48 25.74
C TYR A 119 -4.69 -2.85 24.31
N ASN A 120 -5.33 -4.01 24.13
CA ASN A 120 -5.82 -4.47 22.83
C ASN A 120 -6.96 -3.59 22.28
N ASP A 121 -7.80 -3.05 23.17
CA ASP A 121 -8.86 -2.12 22.76
C ASP A 121 -8.25 -0.80 22.27
N LEU A 122 -7.29 -0.25 23.00
CA LEU A 122 -6.56 0.97 22.60
C LEU A 122 -5.74 0.76 21.33
N GLU A 123 -5.11 -0.40 21.16
CA GLU A 123 -4.41 -0.74 19.92
C GLU A 123 -5.39 -0.80 18.74
N THR A 124 -6.55 -1.44 18.94
CA THR A 124 -7.59 -1.48 17.91
C THR A 124 -8.09 -0.08 17.56
N ILE A 125 -8.41 0.77 18.56
CA ILE A 125 -8.89 2.14 18.34
C ILE A 125 -7.81 2.96 17.61
N SER A 126 -6.57 2.96 18.11
CA SER A 126 -5.48 3.71 17.51
C SER A 126 -5.23 3.30 16.06
N ILE A 127 -5.32 2.01 15.73
CA ILE A 127 -5.20 1.53 14.35
C ILE A 127 -6.37 2.04 13.49
N ARG A 128 -7.61 2.02 14.00
CA ARG A 128 -8.79 2.53 13.26
C ARG A 128 -8.65 3.99 12.88
N CYS A 129 -7.99 4.80 13.72
CA CYS A 129 -7.73 6.19 13.40
C CYS A 129 -6.91 6.38 12.11
N PHE A 130 -6.16 5.36 11.68
CA PHE A 130 -5.36 5.36 10.45
C PHE A 130 -5.96 4.55 9.31
N LEU A 131 -7.20 4.05 9.40
CA LEU A 131 -7.83 3.23 8.36
C LEU A 131 -9.12 3.87 7.86
N PRO A 132 -9.47 3.72 6.57
CA PRO A 132 -10.79 4.09 6.08
C PRO A 132 -11.88 3.27 6.81
N GLN A 133 -13.02 3.90 7.07
CA GLN A 133 -14.15 3.24 7.74
C GLN A 133 -15.09 2.61 6.72
N TYR A 134 -14.80 1.38 6.30
CA TYR A 134 -15.70 0.56 5.49
C TYR A 134 -16.47 -0.45 6.34
N THR A 135 -17.68 -0.79 5.92
CA THR A 135 -18.42 -1.91 6.51
C THR A 135 -17.76 -3.24 6.12
N ARG A 136 -18.06 -4.30 6.89
CA ARG A 136 -17.56 -5.64 6.55
C ARG A 136 -18.07 -6.15 5.21
N GLY A 137 -19.28 -5.76 4.80
CA GLY A 137 -19.83 -6.10 3.50
C GLY A 137 -19.07 -5.43 2.35
N GLU A 138 -18.69 -4.15 2.50
CA GLU A 138 -17.87 -3.42 1.52
C GLU A 138 -16.46 -3.99 1.43
N ASP A 139 -15.82 -4.25 2.56
CA ASP A 139 -14.51 -4.90 2.61
C ASP A 139 -14.56 -6.28 1.94
N LEU A 140 -15.56 -7.12 2.25
CA LEU A 140 -15.71 -8.44 1.63
C LEU A 140 -15.95 -8.35 0.13
N SER A 141 -16.85 -7.46 -0.31
CA SER A 141 -17.15 -7.30 -1.73
C SER A 141 -15.92 -6.81 -2.51
N SER A 142 -15.15 -5.89 -1.90
CA SER A 142 -13.86 -5.42 -2.42
C SER A 142 -12.82 -6.52 -2.49
N ALA A 143 -12.75 -7.40 -1.49
CA ALA A 143 -11.87 -8.56 -1.52
C ALA A 143 -12.26 -9.54 -2.64
N ILE A 144 -13.56 -9.81 -2.83
CA ILE A 144 -14.05 -10.70 -3.89
C ILE A 144 -13.70 -10.16 -5.27
N SER A 145 -13.93 -8.87 -5.54
CA SER A 145 -13.55 -8.27 -6.84
C SER A 145 -12.06 -8.44 -7.13
N HIS A 146 -11.21 -8.32 -6.11
CA HIS A 146 -9.76 -8.51 -6.26
C HIS A 146 -9.32 -9.97 -6.34
N ILE A 147 -10.04 -10.90 -5.72
CA ILE A 147 -9.81 -12.34 -5.96
C ILE A 147 -10.07 -12.67 -7.43
N ILE A 148 -11.13 -12.11 -8.02
CA ILE A 148 -11.43 -12.24 -9.45
C ILE A 148 -10.30 -11.63 -10.28
N GLY A 149 -9.82 -10.44 -9.92
CA GLY A 149 -8.66 -9.81 -10.55
C GLY A 149 -7.40 -10.67 -10.48
N GLY A 150 -7.12 -11.28 -9.33
CA GLY A 150 -5.97 -12.18 -9.15
C GLY A 150 -6.06 -13.44 -10.02
N ALA A 151 -7.26 -14.04 -10.12
CA ALA A 151 -7.52 -15.14 -11.04
C ALA A 151 -7.33 -14.72 -12.51
N LEU A 152 -7.80 -13.53 -12.87
CA LEU A 152 -7.53 -12.94 -14.18
C LEU A 152 -6.02 -12.78 -14.41
N GLY A 153 -5.25 -12.30 -13.44
CA GLY A 153 -3.79 -12.19 -13.55
C GLY A 153 -3.09 -13.53 -13.82
N ILE A 154 -3.57 -14.63 -13.23
CA ILE A 154 -3.07 -15.98 -13.52
C ILE A 154 -3.41 -16.40 -14.95
N ILE A 155 -4.63 -16.12 -15.41
CA ILE A 155 -5.03 -16.37 -16.81
C ILE A 155 -4.15 -15.55 -17.76
N MET A 156 -3.92 -14.28 -17.46
CA MET A 156 -3.05 -13.39 -18.23
C MET A 156 -1.64 -13.96 -18.35
N LEU A 157 -1.10 -14.52 -17.25
CA LEU A 157 0.22 -15.14 -17.24
C LEU A 157 0.28 -16.34 -18.19
N ILE A 158 -0.67 -17.27 -18.06
CA ILE A 158 -0.69 -18.51 -18.85
C ILE A 158 -0.93 -18.20 -20.33
N VAL A 159 -1.98 -17.43 -20.63
CA VAL A 159 -2.39 -17.10 -22.00
C VAL A 159 -1.36 -16.20 -22.67
N GLY A 160 -0.86 -15.18 -21.97
CA GLY A 160 0.14 -14.26 -22.49
C GLY A 160 1.44 -14.97 -22.84
N ILE A 161 1.96 -15.84 -21.95
CA ILE A 161 3.17 -16.61 -22.24
C ILE A 161 2.94 -17.57 -23.40
N TYR A 162 1.83 -18.31 -23.40
CA TYR A 162 1.51 -19.28 -24.44
C TYR A 162 1.52 -18.62 -25.82
N TYR A 163 0.77 -17.52 -26.01
CA TYR A 163 0.71 -16.83 -27.29
C TYR A 163 2.03 -16.18 -27.66
N SER A 164 2.74 -15.55 -26.71
CA SER A 164 4.10 -15.04 -26.97
C SER A 164 5.04 -16.12 -27.52
N VAL A 165 4.91 -17.38 -27.08
CA VAL A 165 5.72 -18.50 -27.60
C VAL A 165 5.27 -18.99 -28.97
N VAL A 166 3.97 -18.98 -29.29
CA VAL A 166 3.49 -19.59 -30.54
C VAL A 166 3.36 -18.62 -31.72
N THR A 167 3.23 -17.30 -31.47
CA THR A 167 2.96 -16.32 -32.54
C THR A 167 4.14 -15.43 -32.90
N THR A 168 5.04 -15.14 -31.95
CA THR A 168 6.19 -14.24 -32.21
C THR A 168 7.34 -14.99 -32.88
N LYS A 169 8.43 -14.30 -33.26
CA LYS A 169 9.57 -14.95 -33.96
C LYS A 169 10.73 -15.20 -32.99
N PRO A 170 11.55 -16.25 -33.17
CA PRO A 170 12.69 -16.55 -32.28
C PRO A 170 13.88 -15.59 -32.43
N TYR A 171 13.83 -14.63 -33.37
CA TYR A 171 15.01 -13.90 -33.79
C TYR A 171 15.27 -12.64 -32.94
N PHE A 172 16.48 -12.54 -32.40
CA PHE A 172 17.03 -11.33 -31.77
C PHE A 172 17.87 -10.56 -32.82
N GLY A 173 17.21 -10.01 -33.82
CA GLY A 173 17.89 -9.32 -34.93
C GLY A 173 18.09 -7.84 -34.64
N VAL A 174 19.35 -7.38 -34.60
CA VAL A 174 19.67 -5.95 -34.70
C VAL A 174 19.70 -5.60 -36.19
N GLY A 175 18.63 -5.03 -36.72
CA GLY A 175 18.47 -4.63 -38.12
C GLY A 175 17.10 -4.00 -38.38
N GLU A 176 16.94 -3.34 -39.53
CA GLU A 176 15.84 -2.40 -39.89
C GLU A 176 14.41 -2.95 -39.84
N ASN A 177 14.22 -4.22 -39.47
CA ASN A 177 12.91 -4.83 -39.23
C ASN A 177 12.83 -5.28 -37.76
N TYR A 178 12.33 -4.39 -36.88
CA TYR A 178 12.09 -4.62 -35.46
C TYR A 178 10.95 -5.64 -35.19
N ALA A 179 10.96 -6.81 -35.84
CA ALA A 179 10.08 -7.90 -35.47
C ALA A 179 10.51 -8.44 -34.10
N PHE A 180 9.67 -8.29 -33.08
CA PHE A 180 10.02 -8.65 -31.71
C PHE A 180 10.26 -10.14 -31.53
N SER A 181 11.27 -10.43 -30.71
CA SER A 181 11.71 -11.78 -30.40
C SER A 181 10.81 -12.43 -29.34
N HIS A 182 10.63 -13.76 -29.39
CA HIS A 182 9.93 -14.52 -28.33
C HIS A 182 10.33 -14.10 -26.92
N PRO A 183 11.63 -13.90 -26.59
CA PRO A 183 12.01 -13.53 -25.23
C PRO A 183 11.45 -12.16 -24.80
N ALA A 184 11.35 -11.17 -25.71
CA ALA A 184 10.81 -9.85 -25.37
C ALA A 184 9.31 -9.93 -25.07
N ALA A 185 8.54 -10.62 -25.92
CA ALA A 185 7.11 -10.81 -25.70
C ALA A 185 6.83 -11.64 -24.44
N ILE A 186 7.62 -12.68 -24.15
CA ILE A 186 7.47 -13.47 -22.92
C ILE A 186 7.79 -12.63 -21.69
N ALA A 187 8.93 -11.91 -21.67
CA ALA A 187 9.36 -11.14 -20.52
C ALA A 187 8.38 -10.01 -20.18
N THR A 188 7.91 -9.28 -21.19
CA THR A 188 7.00 -8.15 -20.99
C THR A 188 5.62 -8.60 -20.52
N MET A 189 5.08 -9.68 -21.09
CA MET A 189 3.81 -10.29 -20.64
C MET A 189 3.91 -10.88 -19.24
N PHE A 190 5.05 -11.50 -18.91
CA PHE A 190 5.33 -11.99 -17.56
C PHE A 190 5.32 -10.84 -16.53
N ILE A 191 6.00 -9.73 -16.82
CA ILE A 191 6.04 -8.55 -15.96
C ILE A 191 4.63 -7.99 -15.73
N PHE A 192 3.85 -7.83 -16.79
CA PHE A 192 2.49 -7.30 -16.68
C PHE A 192 1.57 -8.22 -15.85
N ALA A 193 1.57 -9.52 -16.16
CA ALA A 193 0.75 -10.50 -15.44
C ALA A 193 1.16 -10.62 -13.96
N LEU A 194 2.46 -10.60 -13.66
CA LEU A 194 2.96 -10.63 -12.29
C LEU A 194 2.56 -9.38 -11.50
N GLY A 195 2.61 -8.21 -12.14
CA GLY A 195 2.10 -6.97 -11.55
C GLY A 195 0.62 -7.05 -11.18
N ALA A 196 -0.20 -7.62 -12.07
CA ALA A 196 -1.63 -7.82 -11.81
C ALA A 196 -1.86 -8.79 -10.66
N ILE A 197 -1.18 -9.95 -10.66
CA ILE A 197 -1.29 -10.95 -9.59
C ILE A 197 -0.91 -10.33 -8.23
N PHE A 198 0.21 -9.61 -8.14
CA PHE A 198 0.64 -9.04 -6.87
C PHE A 198 -0.31 -7.97 -6.35
N LEU A 199 -0.72 -7.02 -7.20
CA LEU A 199 -1.66 -5.97 -6.80
C LEU A 199 -2.94 -6.59 -6.25
N TYR A 200 -3.56 -7.49 -7.03
CA TYR A 200 -4.84 -8.05 -6.69
C TYR A 200 -4.78 -9.00 -5.49
N ALA A 201 -3.73 -9.80 -5.35
CA ALA A 201 -3.55 -10.65 -4.18
C ALA A 201 -3.38 -9.82 -2.90
N ILE A 202 -2.52 -8.80 -2.93
CA ILE A 202 -2.28 -7.93 -1.78
C ILE A 202 -3.55 -7.16 -1.40
N SER A 203 -4.28 -6.64 -2.38
CA SER A 203 -5.54 -5.92 -2.15
C SER A 203 -6.63 -6.81 -1.57
N ALA A 204 -6.76 -8.04 -2.07
CA ALA A 204 -7.70 -9.03 -1.54
C ALA A 204 -7.40 -9.34 -0.07
N ILE A 205 -6.13 -9.60 0.28
CA ILE A 205 -5.73 -9.88 1.67
C ILE A 205 -5.99 -8.67 2.56
N TYR A 206 -5.63 -7.46 2.12
CA TYR A 206 -5.87 -6.22 2.85
C TYR A 206 -7.35 -6.04 3.22
N HIS A 207 -8.24 -6.22 2.25
CA HIS A 207 -9.68 -6.06 2.45
C HIS A 207 -10.29 -7.21 3.28
N PHE A 208 -9.77 -8.42 3.16
CA PHE A 208 -10.20 -9.56 3.96
C PHE A 208 -9.82 -9.44 5.43
N LEU A 209 -8.69 -8.79 5.75
CA LEU A 209 -8.20 -8.69 7.12
C LEU A 209 -9.14 -7.92 8.05
N TRP A 210 -9.12 -8.35 9.31
CA TRP A 210 -9.69 -7.59 10.41
C TRP A 210 -8.82 -6.38 10.75
N VAL A 211 -9.39 -5.41 11.46
CA VAL A 211 -8.63 -4.25 11.91
C VAL A 211 -7.56 -4.71 12.89
N ASN A 212 -6.31 -4.67 12.45
CA ASN A 212 -5.12 -5.05 13.21
C ASN A 212 -3.88 -4.37 12.59
N GLY A 213 -2.72 -4.57 13.22
CA GLY A 213 -1.46 -3.97 12.74
C GLY A 213 -1.10 -4.40 11.32
N GLY A 214 -1.39 -5.66 10.95
CA GLY A 214 -1.18 -6.19 9.61
C GLY A 214 -1.99 -5.46 8.54
N LYS A 215 -3.26 -5.14 8.81
CA LYS A 215 -4.10 -4.35 7.89
C LYS A 215 -3.54 -2.94 7.65
N LYS A 216 -2.92 -2.32 8.66
CA LYS A 216 -2.25 -1.02 8.51
C LYS A 216 -1.04 -1.11 7.58
N VAL A 217 -0.23 -2.17 7.70
CA VAL A 217 0.94 -2.40 6.82
C VAL A 217 0.49 -2.73 5.40
N LEU A 218 -0.47 -3.66 5.24
CA LEU A 218 -0.98 -4.04 3.94
C LEU A 218 -1.67 -2.89 3.22
N ARG A 219 -2.28 -1.93 3.92
CA ARG A 219 -2.81 -0.70 3.30
C ARG A 219 -1.72 0.04 2.53
N VAL A 220 -0.52 0.15 3.11
CA VAL A 220 0.62 0.82 2.48
C VAL A 220 1.08 0.04 1.27
N ILE A 221 1.26 -1.29 1.42
CA ILE A 221 1.71 -2.16 0.33
C ILE A 221 0.69 -2.16 -0.82
N ASP A 222 -0.61 -2.24 -0.52
CA ASP A 222 -1.72 -2.16 -1.49
C ASP A 222 -1.62 -0.88 -2.35
N HIS A 223 -1.42 0.28 -1.73
CA HIS A 223 -1.24 1.53 -2.47
C HIS A 223 0.07 1.59 -3.29
N CYS A 224 1.12 0.92 -2.83
CA CYS A 224 2.39 0.83 -3.56
C CYS A 224 2.27 -0.07 -4.80
N THR A 225 1.53 -1.17 -4.71
CA THR A 225 1.37 -2.10 -5.84
C THR A 225 0.70 -1.48 -7.06
N ILE A 226 -0.09 -0.41 -6.88
CA ILE A 226 -0.70 0.36 -7.98
C ILE A 226 0.38 0.94 -8.92
N TYR A 227 1.43 1.56 -8.38
CA TYR A 227 2.52 2.08 -9.21
C TYR A 227 3.26 0.99 -9.95
N PHE A 228 3.44 -0.17 -9.31
CA PHE A 228 4.06 -1.32 -9.95
C PHE A 228 3.20 -1.85 -11.10
N LEU A 229 1.88 -1.98 -10.92
CA LEU A 229 0.99 -2.41 -12.00
C LEU A 229 0.98 -1.42 -13.17
N ILE A 230 0.98 -0.10 -12.91
CA ILE A 230 1.07 0.91 -13.97
C ILE A 230 2.37 0.71 -14.77
N ALA A 231 3.53 0.69 -14.12
CA ALA A 231 4.80 0.49 -14.83
C ALA A 231 4.85 -0.87 -15.57
N ALA A 232 4.27 -1.91 -14.97
CA ALA A 232 4.20 -3.24 -15.55
C ALA A 232 3.29 -3.30 -16.79
N SER A 233 2.16 -2.56 -16.82
CA SER A 233 1.27 -2.51 -17.98
C SER A 233 1.85 -1.70 -19.14
N TYR A 234 2.68 -0.69 -18.86
CA TYR A 234 3.42 0.05 -19.89
C TYR A 234 4.52 -0.79 -20.54
N THR A 235 5.07 -1.76 -19.81
CA THR A 235 6.21 -2.55 -20.28
C THR A 235 5.97 -3.26 -21.62
N PRO A 236 4.90 -4.05 -21.83
CA PRO A 236 4.62 -4.62 -23.14
C PRO A 236 4.26 -3.59 -24.20
N ILE A 237 3.49 -2.54 -23.87
CA ILE A 237 3.09 -1.49 -24.84
C ILE A 237 4.32 -0.77 -25.40
N THR A 238 5.27 -0.43 -24.53
CA THR A 238 6.48 0.31 -24.90
C THR A 238 7.48 -0.58 -25.62
N VAL A 239 7.78 -1.76 -25.07
CA VAL A 239 8.79 -2.66 -25.62
C VAL A 239 8.34 -3.22 -26.96
N LEU A 240 7.07 -3.63 -27.10
CA LEU A 240 6.55 -4.24 -28.32
C LEU A 240 5.98 -3.22 -29.33
N GLY A 241 5.69 -1.98 -28.91
CA GLY A 241 5.11 -0.96 -29.79
C GLY A 241 6.09 0.10 -30.29
N LEU A 242 6.93 0.67 -29.42
CA LEU A 242 7.67 1.88 -29.78
C LEU A 242 8.85 1.70 -30.76
N PRO A 243 9.63 0.60 -30.74
CA PRO A 243 10.82 0.50 -31.60
C PRO A 243 10.57 0.59 -33.11
N GLY A 244 9.44 0.05 -33.60
CA GLY A 244 9.08 0.08 -35.02
C GLY A 244 8.47 1.41 -35.48
N ALA A 245 7.91 2.17 -34.56
CA ALA A 245 7.10 3.33 -34.88
C ALA A 245 7.96 4.56 -35.22
N TYR A 246 7.75 5.15 -36.38
CA TYR A 246 8.44 6.38 -36.84
C TYR A 246 9.98 6.36 -36.76
N GLY A 247 10.62 5.18 -36.72
CA GLY A 247 12.07 5.08 -36.53
C GLY A 247 12.55 5.51 -35.14
N MET A 248 11.66 5.53 -34.13
CA MET A 248 11.96 5.92 -32.76
C MET A 248 13.04 5.05 -32.11
N GLY A 249 13.12 3.77 -32.49
CA GLY A 249 14.12 2.84 -32.00
C GLY A 249 14.05 2.61 -30.48
N MET A 250 15.11 2.03 -29.91
CA MET A 250 15.13 1.64 -28.49
C MET A 250 15.26 2.83 -27.52
N THR A 251 15.64 4.02 -27.99
CA THR A 251 15.84 5.20 -27.13
C THR A 251 14.55 5.57 -26.40
N TRP A 252 13.43 5.64 -27.12
CA TRP A 252 12.15 6.00 -26.53
C TRP A 252 11.59 4.92 -25.60
N VAL A 253 11.90 3.65 -25.85
CA VAL A 253 11.59 2.56 -24.91
C VAL A 253 12.25 2.82 -23.56
N TYR A 254 13.56 3.12 -23.55
CA TYR A 254 14.29 3.37 -22.31
C TYR A 254 13.81 4.65 -21.60
N VAL A 255 13.44 5.69 -22.35
CA VAL A 255 12.90 6.92 -21.77
C VAL A 255 11.56 6.65 -21.09
N VAL A 256 10.60 6.03 -21.79
CA VAL A 256 9.27 5.79 -21.20
C VAL A 256 9.36 4.83 -20.03
N LEU A 257 10.07 3.70 -20.17
CA LEU A 257 10.28 2.77 -19.06
C LEU A 257 11.01 3.41 -17.89
N GLY A 258 12.05 4.21 -18.15
CA GLY A 258 12.80 4.91 -17.13
C GLY A 258 11.95 5.90 -16.34
N VAL A 259 11.03 6.60 -17.01
CA VAL A 259 10.09 7.51 -16.35
C VAL A 259 9.03 6.74 -15.57
N GLU A 260 8.36 5.75 -16.17
CA GLU A 260 7.31 4.96 -15.51
C GLU A 260 7.83 4.20 -14.29
N TRP A 261 8.92 3.46 -14.45
CA TRP A 261 9.53 2.72 -13.34
C TRP A 261 10.22 3.63 -12.34
N GLY A 262 10.95 4.65 -12.81
CA GLY A 262 11.67 5.59 -11.94
C GLY A 262 10.73 6.41 -11.06
N LEU A 263 9.70 7.03 -11.66
CA LEU A 263 8.67 7.76 -10.91
C LEU A 263 7.79 6.82 -10.09
N GLY A 264 7.46 5.63 -10.61
CA GLY A 264 6.72 4.62 -9.86
C GLY A 264 7.44 4.18 -8.58
N ILE A 265 8.76 3.95 -8.64
CA ILE A 265 9.58 3.64 -7.46
C ILE A 265 9.64 4.85 -6.51
N LEU A 266 9.87 6.06 -7.04
CA LEU A 266 9.92 7.27 -6.23
C LEU A 266 8.63 7.49 -5.44
N LEU A 267 7.48 7.40 -6.11
CA LEU A 267 6.17 7.56 -5.48
C LEU A 267 5.82 6.39 -4.55
N THR A 268 6.30 5.17 -4.85
CA THR A 268 6.21 4.03 -3.94
C THR A 268 6.96 4.30 -2.63
N VAL A 269 8.20 4.79 -2.69
CA VAL A 269 8.97 5.18 -1.49
C VAL A 269 8.25 6.29 -0.71
N PHE A 270 7.70 7.27 -1.42
CA PHE A 270 6.92 8.34 -0.82
C PHE A 270 5.69 7.81 -0.05
N ASN A 271 4.94 6.87 -0.65
CA ASN A 271 3.82 6.19 0.01
C ASN A 271 4.28 5.40 1.24
N CYS A 272 5.35 4.61 1.13
CA CYS A 272 5.90 3.83 2.24
C CYS A 272 6.18 4.67 3.49
N LEU A 273 6.64 5.91 3.31
CA LEU A 273 7.05 6.79 4.40
C LEU A 273 5.90 7.63 4.96
N TRP A 274 4.94 8.07 4.13
CA TRP A 274 3.99 9.11 4.52
C TRP A 274 2.52 8.87 4.17
N LEU A 275 2.10 7.67 3.73
CA LEU A 275 0.70 7.41 3.32
C LEU A 275 -0.37 7.73 4.39
N ASN A 276 -0.01 7.81 5.67
CA ASN A 276 -0.93 8.21 6.73
C ASN A 276 -1.32 9.71 6.68
N ASN A 277 -0.63 10.54 5.88
CA ASN A 277 -0.93 11.95 5.68
C ASN A 277 -1.94 12.14 4.53
N LYS A 278 -3.01 12.93 4.75
CA LYS A 278 -4.06 13.16 3.74
C LYS A 278 -3.54 13.80 2.45
N VAL A 279 -2.59 14.73 2.57
CA VAL A 279 -1.96 15.38 1.40
C VAL A 279 -1.26 14.33 0.55
N VAL A 280 -0.55 13.40 1.21
CA VAL A 280 0.15 12.32 0.52
C VAL A 280 -0.81 11.40 -0.20
N VAL A 281 -1.93 11.01 0.42
CA VAL A 281 -2.97 10.23 -0.27
C VAL A 281 -3.46 10.93 -1.53
N GLY A 282 -3.67 12.25 -1.49
CA GLY A 282 -4.04 13.04 -2.67
C GLY A 282 -2.96 13.06 -3.76
N VAL A 283 -1.69 13.26 -3.36
CA VAL A 283 -0.54 13.16 -4.27
C VAL A 283 -0.44 11.76 -4.88
N SER A 284 -0.69 10.71 -4.10
CA SER A 284 -0.66 9.34 -4.61
C SER A 284 -1.68 9.14 -5.73
N MET A 285 -2.93 9.57 -5.49
CA MET A 285 -4.02 9.48 -6.47
C MET A 285 -3.73 10.28 -7.74
N ALA A 286 -3.24 11.51 -7.59
CA ALA A 286 -2.80 12.31 -8.73
C ALA A 286 -1.68 11.62 -9.51
N GLY A 287 -0.70 11.05 -8.81
CA GLY A 287 0.40 10.30 -9.41
C GLY A 287 -0.08 9.08 -10.20
N TYR A 288 -1.07 8.33 -9.72
CA TYR A 288 -1.63 7.19 -10.46
C TYR A 288 -2.24 7.62 -11.78
N ILE A 289 -3.01 8.71 -11.78
CA ILE A 289 -3.65 9.24 -12.99
C ILE A 289 -2.62 9.84 -13.94
N ILE A 290 -1.68 10.65 -13.44
CA ILE A 290 -0.66 11.27 -14.28
C ILE A 290 0.19 10.21 -14.99
N LEU A 291 0.72 9.23 -14.25
CA LEU A 291 1.49 8.13 -14.84
C LEU A 291 0.61 7.28 -15.76
N GLY A 292 -0.60 6.93 -15.34
CA GLY A 292 -1.52 6.12 -16.16
C GLY A 292 -1.88 6.74 -17.51
N TRP A 293 -1.85 8.07 -17.64
CA TRP A 293 -2.20 8.79 -18.88
C TRP A 293 -1.01 9.24 -19.72
N MET A 294 0.23 9.00 -19.28
CA MET A 294 1.44 9.37 -20.02
C MET A 294 1.48 8.82 -21.46
N ILE A 295 0.86 7.65 -21.70
CA ILE A 295 0.81 7.03 -23.03
C ILE A 295 0.11 7.90 -24.08
N ILE A 296 -0.75 8.84 -23.68
CA ILE A 296 -1.42 9.76 -24.63
C ILE A 296 -0.42 10.62 -25.39
N ALA A 297 0.73 10.94 -24.80
CA ALA A 297 1.79 11.65 -25.52
C ALA A 297 2.31 10.88 -26.75
N PHE A 298 2.10 9.56 -26.78
CA PHE A 298 2.48 8.67 -27.86
C PHE A 298 1.27 8.20 -28.70
N THR A 299 0.11 8.87 -28.60
CA THR A 299 -1.11 8.45 -29.30
C THR A 299 -0.91 8.23 -30.82
N PRO A 300 -0.28 9.15 -31.59
CA PRO A 300 -0.09 8.93 -33.03
C PRO A 300 0.73 7.67 -33.32
N VAL A 301 1.77 7.45 -32.51
CA VAL A 301 2.70 6.31 -32.56
C VAL A 301 1.97 5.02 -32.26
N ILE A 302 1.13 4.98 -31.22
CA ILE A 302 0.36 3.79 -30.87
C ILE A 302 -0.67 3.49 -31.97
N ILE A 303 -1.39 4.50 -32.48
CA ILE A 303 -2.38 4.28 -33.53
C ILE A 303 -1.76 3.73 -34.82
N THR A 304 -0.54 4.13 -35.17
CA THR A 304 0.14 3.60 -36.37
C THR A 304 0.54 2.14 -36.22
N GLU A 305 0.87 1.70 -35.00
CA GLU A 305 1.29 0.33 -34.73
C GLU A 305 0.12 -0.64 -34.56
N ILE A 306 -0.87 -0.29 -33.74
CA ILE A 306 -1.98 -1.19 -33.38
C ILE A 306 -3.32 -0.82 -34.01
N GLY A 307 -3.35 0.21 -34.84
CA GLY A 307 -4.57 0.74 -35.43
C GLY A 307 -5.50 1.43 -34.42
N MET A 308 -6.55 2.05 -34.95
CA MET A 308 -7.54 2.75 -34.13
C MET A 308 -8.25 1.80 -33.15
N THR A 309 -8.58 0.57 -33.58
CA THR A 309 -9.31 -0.39 -32.73
C THR A 309 -8.48 -0.82 -31.51
N GLY A 310 -7.21 -1.16 -31.70
CA GLY A 310 -6.31 -1.51 -30.60
C GLY A 310 -6.13 -0.34 -29.62
N PHE A 311 -5.94 0.86 -30.16
CA PHE A 311 -5.85 2.09 -29.35
C PHE A 311 -7.13 2.32 -28.52
N LEU A 312 -8.32 2.19 -29.11
CA LEU A 312 -9.59 2.41 -28.41
C LEU A 312 -9.77 1.44 -27.24
N ILE A 313 -9.36 0.17 -27.38
CA ILE A 313 -9.42 -0.81 -26.28
C ILE A 313 -8.55 -0.37 -25.09
N ILE A 314 -7.32 0.06 -25.35
CA ILE A 314 -6.41 0.57 -24.31
C ILE A 314 -6.95 1.87 -23.70
N LEU A 315 -7.47 2.77 -24.53
CA LEU A 315 -8.08 4.03 -24.09
C LEU A 315 -9.25 3.78 -23.15
N PHE A 316 -10.18 2.87 -23.50
CA PHE A 316 -11.30 2.52 -22.64
C PHE A 316 -10.83 1.87 -21.33
N GLY A 317 -9.73 1.11 -21.35
CA GLY A 317 -9.08 0.64 -20.13
C GLY A 317 -8.59 1.79 -19.23
N GLY A 318 -7.93 2.80 -19.81
CA GLY A 318 -7.49 4.01 -19.10
C GLY A 318 -8.66 4.83 -18.52
N ILE A 319 -9.74 4.94 -19.28
CA ILE A 319 -10.99 5.57 -18.84
C ILE A 319 -11.59 4.80 -17.65
N ALA A 320 -11.64 3.46 -17.71
CA ALA A 320 -12.12 2.63 -16.61
C ALA A 320 -11.31 2.86 -15.32
N TYR A 321 -9.97 2.92 -15.40
CA TYR A 321 -9.14 3.26 -14.24
C TYR A 321 -9.45 4.65 -13.67
N THR A 322 -9.68 5.63 -14.54
CA THR A 322 -9.97 7.01 -14.13
C THR A 322 -11.31 7.12 -13.41
N PHE A 323 -12.36 6.53 -13.96
CA PHE A 323 -13.66 6.45 -13.26
C PHE A 323 -13.54 5.65 -11.96
N GLY A 324 -12.74 4.59 -11.94
CA GLY A 324 -12.42 3.87 -10.72
C GLY A 324 -11.79 4.78 -9.65
N ALA A 325 -10.79 5.60 -10.02
CA ALA A 325 -10.17 6.55 -9.09
C ALA A 325 -11.16 7.60 -8.56
N ILE A 326 -12.09 8.08 -9.39
CA ILE A 326 -13.17 8.98 -8.96
C ILE A 326 -14.05 8.30 -7.92
N PHE A 327 -14.52 7.08 -8.19
CA PHE A 327 -15.36 6.34 -7.24
C PHE A 327 -14.62 5.93 -5.96
N HIS A 328 -13.32 5.64 -6.05
CA HIS A 328 -12.48 5.43 -4.87
C HIS A 328 -12.47 6.69 -3.99
N GLY A 329 -12.24 7.86 -4.58
CA GLY A 329 -12.27 9.14 -3.85
C GLY A 329 -13.61 9.39 -3.14
N MET A 330 -14.71 8.92 -3.72
CA MET A 330 -16.06 8.97 -3.15
C MET A 330 -16.35 7.88 -2.11
N GLY A 331 -15.54 6.82 -2.05
CA GLY A 331 -15.76 5.62 -1.24
C GLY A 331 -15.94 5.90 0.26
N HIS A 332 -15.26 6.91 0.80
CA HIS A 332 -15.40 7.29 2.20
C HIS A 332 -16.73 8.00 2.53
N LYS A 333 -17.47 8.48 1.51
CA LYS A 333 -18.74 9.20 1.65
C LYS A 333 -19.95 8.36 1.28
N VAL A 334 -19.81 7.51 0.27
CA VAL A 334 -20.93 6.76 -0.34
C VAL A 334 -20.64 5.28 -0.31
N ARG A 335 -21.59 4.50 0.24
CA ARG A 335 -21.45 3.05 0.39
C ARG A 335 -21.21 2.37 -0.95
N TYR A 336 -20.37 1.35 -0.95
CA TYR A 336 -20.01 0.50 -2.09
C TYR A 336 -19.30 1.20 -3.26
N MET A 337 -19.10 2.53 -3.25
CA MET A 337 -18.34 3.20 -4.31
C MET A 337 -16.89 2.71 -4.38
N HIS A 338 -16.29 2.37 -3.24
CA HIS A 338 -14.96 1.73 -3.19
C HIS A 338 -14.94 0.35 -3.87
N THR A 339 -16.03 -0.43 -3.74
CA THR A 339 -16.16 -1.73 -4.40
C THR A 339 -16.36 -1.59 -5.91
N ILE A 340 -17.15 -0.60 -6.34
CA ILE A 340 -17.32 -0.28 -7.77
C ILE A 340 -15.98 0.15 -8.37
N ALA A 341 -15.22 0.99 -7.65
CA ALA A 341 -13.88 1.38 -8.06
C ALA A 341 -12.98 0.17 -8.32
N HIS A 342 -12.94 -0.77 -7.38
CA HIS A 342 -12.15 -2.00 -7.54
C HIS A 342 -12.60 -2.85 -8.72
N SER A 343 -13.89 -2.94 -8.98
CA SER A 343 -14.42 -3.65 -10.15
C SER A 343 -13.96 -2.99 -11.46
N LEU A 344 -13.97 -1.66 -11.52
CA LEU A 344 -13.46 -0.92 -12.69
C LEU A 344 -11.96 -1.08 -12.89
N TYR A 345 -11.16 -1.20 -11.83
CA TYR A 345 -9.73 -1.49 -11.96
C TYR A 345 -9.48 -2.86 -12.59
N VAL A 346 -10.29 -3.88 -12.24
CA VAL A 346 -10.23 -5.21 -12.88
C VAL A 346 -10.61 -5.13 -14.36
N VAL A 347 -11.67 -4.40 -14.69
CA VAL A 347 -12.06 -4.15 -16.09
C VAL A 347 -10.98 -3.42 -16.87
N GLY A 348 -10.35 -2.40 -16.26
CA GLY A 348 -9.24 -1.66 -16.86
C GLY A 348 -8.05 -2.55 -17.20
N THR A 349 -7.63 -3.40 -16.26
CA THR A 349 -6.56 -4.38 -16.49
C THR A 349 -6.92 -5.39 -17.56
N LEU A 350 -8.16 -5.90 -17.56
CA LEU A 350 -8.65 -6.82 -18.59
C LEU A 350 -8.58 -6.19 -19.99
N LEU A 351 -9.06 -4.96 -20.15
CA LEU A 351 -9.03 -4.25 -21.43
C LEU A 351 -7.60 -4.01 -21.90
N HIS A 352 -6.71 -3.57 -21.01
CA HIS A 352 -5.28 -3.43 -21.33
C HIS A 352 -4.68 -4.76 -21.78
N PHE A 353 -4.95 -5.86 -21.07
CA PHE A 353 -4.49 -7.19 -21.47
C PHE A 353 -5.02 -7.63 -22.83
N ILE A 354 -6.31 -7.44 -23.11
CA ILE A 354 -6.90 -7.78 -24.41
C ILE A 354 -6.25 -6.95 -25.51
N GLY A 355 -6.11 -5.63 -25.33
CA GLY A 355 -5.45 -4.75 -26.29
C GLY A 355 -4.01 -5.19 -26.55
N ILE A 356 -3.28 -5.56 -25.49
CA ILE A 356 -1.90 -6.00 -25.63
C ILE A 356 -1.79 -7.35 -26.35
N LEU A 357 -2.59 -8.33 -25.91
CA LEU A 357 -2.56 -9.68 -26.48
C LEU A 357 -2.96 -9.66 -27.96
N LEU A 358 -4.04 -8.97 -28.31
CA LEU A 358 -4.59 -9.00 -29.67
C LEU A 358 -3.79 -8.17 -30.69
N TYR A 359 -3.06 -7.15 -30.25
CA TYR A 359 -2.45 -6.18 -31.18
C TYR A 359 -0.93 -6.05 -31.08
N PHE A 360 -0.31 -6.52 -29.98
CA PHE A 360 1.16 -6.56 -29.87
C PHE A 360 1.73 -7.98 -29.91
N VAL A 361 0.92 -9.02 -29.60
CA VAL A 361 1.40 -10.41 -29.48
C VAL A 361 0.86 -11.30 -30.61
N LEU A 362 -0.44 -11.26 -30.86
CA LEU A 362 -1.09 -11.93 -32.00
C LEU A 362 -0.98 -11.08 -33.26
#